data_AF-A0A5K1CL49-F1
#
_entry.id   AF-A0A5K1CL49-F1
#
_cell.length_a   1.000
_cell.length_b   1.000
_cell.length_c   1.000
_cell.angle_alpha   90.00
_cell.angle_beta   90.00
_cell.angle_gamma   90.00
#
_symmetry.space_group_name_H-M   'P 1'
#
loop_
_entity.id
_entity.type
_entity.pdbx_description
1 polymer ?
#
loop_
_entity_poly.entity_id
_entity_poly.type
_entity_poly.pdbx_seq_one_letter_code
_entity_poly.pdbx_strand_id
1 'polypeptide(L)'
;VQAQEHIRDLLRDAWKRLNRELLSAQQQQQQAVFSRSFTNVTLNIARVSQCMYDYEDGFGVLQFESMNRVYSLIDELIQTA
;
A
#
# COMPACT_ATOMS: atom_id res chain seq x y z
N VAL A 1 21.78 0.78 -10.72
CA VAL A 1 21.39 -0.52 -10.14
C VAL A 1 21.46 -0.49 -8.61
N GLN A 2 22.63 -0.30 -7.99
CA GLN A 2 22.75 -0.25 -6.51
C GLN A 2 21.82 0.75 -5.80
N ALA A 3 21.66 1.98 -6.32
CA ALA A 3 20.74 2.95 -5.75
C ALA A 3 19.26 2.50 -5.84
N GLN A 4 18.88 1.80 -6.90
CA GLN A 4 17.53 1.29 -7.09
C GLN A 4 17.25 0.11 -6.14
N GLU A 5 18.22 -0.79 -5.98
CA GLU A 5 18.13 -1.90 -5.01
C GLU A 5 18.02 -1.35 -3.58
N HIS A 6 18.83 -0.36 -3.23
CA HIS A 6 18.76 0.31 -1.93
C HIS A 6 17.39 0.93 -1.68
N ILE A 7 16.79 1.61 -2.67
CA ILE A 7 15.43 2.16 -2.56
C ILE A 7 14.39 1.05 -2.37
N ARG A 8 14.53 -0.09 -3.08
CA ARG A 8 13.63 -1.25 -2.90
C ARG A 8 13.71 -1.82 -1.49
N ASP A 9 14.90 -1.89 -0.90
CA ASP A 9 15.08 -2.33 0.48
C ASP A 9 14.44 -1.35 1.48
N LEU A 10 14.63 -0.05 1.29
CA LEU A 10 13.98 0.98 2.10
C LEU A 10 12.44 0.89 2.02
N LEU A 11 11.89 0.69 0.83
CA LEU A 11 10.45 0.48 0.64
C LEU A 11 9.97 -0.77 1.37
N ARG A 12 10.71 -1.87 1.28
CA ARG A 12 10.37 -3.12 1.97
C ARG A 12 10.35 -2.95 3.49
N ASP A 13 11.30 -2.21 4.03
CA ASP A 13 11.36 -1.93 5.47
C ASP A 13 10.27 -0.95 5.92
N ALA A 14 9.93 0.04 5.09
CA ALA A 14 8.78 0.92 5.34
C ALA A 14 7.47 0.13 5.41
N TRP A 15 7.25 -0.82 4.49
CA TRP A 15 6.09 -1.71 4.51
C TRP A 15 6.01 -2.58 5.77
N LYS A 16 7.14 -3.15 6.22
CA LYS A 16 7.18 -3.91 7.48
C LYS A 16 6.78 -3.05 8.68
N ARG A 17 7.23 -1.79 8.74
CA ARG A 17 6.86 -0.85 9.79
C ARG A 17 5.37 -0.54 9.75
N LEU A 18 4.84 -0.18 8.58
CA LEU A 18 3.42 0.10 8.37
C LEU A 18 2.52 -1.07 8.82
N ASN A 19 2.89 -2.31 8.48
CA ASN A 19 2.14 -3.50 8.88
C ASN A 19 2.14 -3.72 10.39
N ARG A 20 3.26 -3.45 11.07
CA ARG A 20 3.33 -3.54 12.55
C ARG A 20 2.41 -2.50 13.21
N GLU A 21 2.43 -1.27 12.72
CA GLU A 21 1.55 -0.21 13.20
C GLU A 21 0.07 -0.60 13.01
N LEU A 22 -0.30 -1.11 11.83
CA LEU A 22 -1.66 -1.56 11.55
C LEU A 22 -2.11 -2.69 12.49
N LEU A 23 -1.27 -3.69 12.69
CA LEU A 23 -1.56 -4.80 13.62
C LEU A 23 -1.72 -4.30 15.05
N SER A 24 -0.85 -3.36 15.49
CA SER A 24 -0.94 -2.78 16.82
C SER A 24 -2.22 -1.98 17.03
N ALA A 25 -2.63 -1.19 16.03
CA ALA A 25 -3.88 -0.41 16.05
C ALA A 25 -5.14 -1.29 15.99
N GLN A 26 -5.06 -2.50 15.42
CA GLN A 26 -6.16 -3.47 15.45
C GLN A 26 -6.26 -4.21 16.79
N GLN A 27 -5.12 -4.54 17.40
CA GLN A 27 -5.06 -5.27 18.68
C GLN A 27 -5.39 -4.37 19.87
N GLN A 28 -4.97 -3.12 19.82
CA GLN A 28 -5.32 -2.14 20.81
C GLN A 28 -6.64 -1.49 20.39
N GLN A 29 -7.75 -1.84 21.06
CA GLN A 29 -8.98 -1.02 21.07
C GLN A 29 -8.76 0.41 21.63
N GLN A 30 -7.50 0.84 21.79
CA GLN A 30 -7.14 2.16 22.24
C GLN A 30 -7.22 3.13 21.08
N GLN A 31 -7.69 4.34 21.40
CA GLN A 31 -7.92 5.48 20.52
C GLN A 31 -6.90 5.55 19.39
N ALA A 32 -7.24 4.97 18.24
CA ALA A 32 -6.46 5.18 17.04
C ALA A 32 -6.44 6.69 16.78
N VAL A 33 -5.24 7.26 16.63
CA VAL A 33 -5.03 8.69 16.35
C VAL A 33 -5.84 9.12 15.12
N PHE A 34 -6.06 8.19 14.20
CA PHE A 34 -6.83 8.37 12.98
C PHE A 34 -7.99 7.39 12.90
N SER A 35 -9.07 7.79 12.20
CA SER A 35 -10.21 6.91 11.95
C SER A 35 -9.82 5.73 11.07
N ARG A 36 -10.54 4.61 11.20
CA ARG A 36 -10.37 3.42 10.33
C ARG A 36 -10.44 3.79 8.84
N SER A 37 -11.35 4.69 8.47
CA SER A 37 -11.48 5.16 7.09
C SER A 37 -10.23 5.90 6.59
N PHE A 38 -9.66 6.80 7.40
CA PHE A 38 -8.43 7.51 7.07
C PHE A 38 -7.24 6.56 6.89
N THR A 39 -7.11 5.60 7.82
CA THR A 39 -6.08 4.56 7.75
C THR A 39 -6.22 3.72 6.48
N ASN A 40 -7.44 3.30 6.13
CA ASN A 40 -7.71 2.53 4.92
C ASN A 40 -7.38 3.31 3.63
N VAL A 41 -7.74 4.59 3.55
CA VAL A 41 -7.40 5.43 2.39
C VAL A 41 -5.88 5.54 2.24
N THR A 42 -5.17 5.78 3.34
CA THR A 42 -3.69 5.92 3.33
C THR A 42 -3.01 4.61 2.90
N LEU A 43 -3.48 3.47 3.41
CA LEU A 43 -3.03 2.14 3.00
C LEU A 43 -3.25 1.90 1.50
N ASN A 44 -4.44 2.25 1.00
CA ASN A 44 -4.76 2.08 -0.41
C ASN A 44 -3.89 2.96 -1.31
N ILE A 45 -3.60 4.20 -0.92
CA ILE A 45 -2.67 5.06 -1.67
C ILE A 45 -1.26 4.44 -1.74
N ALA A 46 -0.73 3.94 -0.62
CA ALA A 46 0.59 3.30 -0.60
C ALA A 46 0.62 2.05 -1.51
N ARG A 47 -0.44 1.24 -1.46
CA ARG A 47 -0.62 0.04 -2.28
C ARG A 47 -0.71 0.34 -3.77
N VAL A 48 -1.52 1.33 -4.16
CA VAL A 48 -1.62 1.79 -5.55
C VAL A 48 -0.27 2.30 -6.01
N SER A 49 0.41 3.12 -5.22
CA SER A 49 1.74 3.64 -5.56
C SER A 49 2.74 2.51 -5.82
N GLN A 50 2.75 1.46 -4.99
CA GLN A 50 3.59 0.29 -5.24
C GLN A 50 3.19 -0.45 -6.52
N CYS A 51 1.90 -0.74 -6.70
CA CYS A 51 1.40 -1.47 -7.87
C CYS A 51 1.73 -0.76 -9.18
N MET A 52 1.66 0.58 -9.20
CA MET A 52 1.93 1.38 -10.39
C MET A 52 3.40 1.40 -10.81
N TYR A 53 4.33 1.13 -9.89
CA TYR A 53 5.77 1.25 -10.15
C TYR A 53 6.58 -0.03 -9.88
N ASP A 54 5.91 -1.15 -9.57
CA ASP A 54 6.56 -2.44 -9.25
C ASP A 54 7.33 -3.05 -10.44
N TYR A 55 6.91 -2.78 -11.67
CA TYR A 55 7.51 -3.33 -12.90
C TYR A 55 8.06 -2.25 -13.83
N GLU A 56 7.26 -1.24 -14.16
CA GLU A 56 7.63 -0.13 -15.05
C GLU A 56 6.91 1.17 -14.61
N ASP A 57 6.91 2.21 -15.45
CA ASP A 57 6.08 3.40 -15.25
C ASP A 57 4.61 3.10 -15.62
N GLY A 58 3.89 2.43 -14.72
CA GLY A 58 2.48 2.08 -14.91
C GLY A 58 1.53 3.28 -14.83
N PHE A 59 2.01 4.46 -14.40
CA PHE A 59 1.20 5.68 -14.32
C PHE A 59 1.28 6.51 -15.60
N GLY A 60 2.49 6.76 -16.11
CA GLY A 60 2.70 7.45 -17.38
C GLY A 60 2.31 6.60 -18.59
N VAL A 61 2.47 5.27 -18.48
CA VAL A 61 2.04 4.29 -19.47
C VAL A 61 0.80 3.59 -18.94
N LEU A 62 -0.37 4.22 -19.11
CA LEU A 62 -1.69 3.66 -18.76
C LEU A 62 -1.97 2.39 -19.58
N GLN A 63 -1.39 1.27 -19.17
CA GLN A 63 -1.76 -0.05 -19.67
C GLN A 63 -2.95 -0.59 -18.88
N PHE A 64 -3.91 -1.16 -19.60
CA PHE A 64 -5.15 -1.72 -19.07
C PHE A 64 -4.90 -2.77 -17.97
N GLU A 65 -3.78 -3.50 -18.03
CA GLU A 65 -3.39 -4.52 -17.04
C GLU A 65 -3.04 -3.91 -15.67
N SER A 66 -2.36 -2.76 -15.65
CA SER A 66 -2.03 -2.02 -14.42
C SER A 66 -3.28 -1.55 -13.69
N MET A 67 -4.28 -1.08 -14.43
CA MET A 67 -5.56 -0.61 -13.87
C MET A 67 -6.38 -1.75 -13.28
N ASN A 68 -6.47 -2.91 -13.94
CA ASN A 68 -7.18 -4.07 -13.39
C ASN A 68 -6.55 -4.58 -12.09
N ARG A 69 -5.22 -4.58 -12.01
CA ARG A 69 -4.50 -4.96 -10.77
C ARG A 69 -4.77 -3.96 -9.65
N VAL A 70 -4.79 -2.67 -9.96
CA VAL A 70 -5.15 -1.60 -9.01
C VAL A 70 -6.58 -1.76 -8.50
N TYR A 71 -7.56 -2.00 -9.38
CA TYR A 71 -8.96 -2.19 -8.98
C TYR A 71 -9.13 -3.42 -8.10
N SER A 72 -8.52 -4.56 -8.46
CA SER A 72 -8.56 -5.78 -7.64
C SER A 72 -7.97 -5.54 -6.24
N LEU A 73 -6.82 -4.86 -6.17
CA LEU A 73 -6.11 -4.62 -4.90
C LEU A 73 -6.88 -3.68 -3.96
N ILE A 74 -7.69 -2.77 -4.52
CA ILE A 74 -8.56 -1.89 -3.75
C ILE A 74 -9.82 -2.64 -3.31
N ASP A 75 -10.47 -3.37 -4.22
CA ASP A 75 -11.76 -4.03 -3.97
C ASP A 75 -11.64 -5.21 -3.00
N GLU A 76 -10.65 -6.08 -3.18
CA GLU A 76 -10.39 -7.24 -2.33
C GLU A 76 -10.12 -6.85 -0.86
N LEU A 77 -9.64 -5.63 -0.64
CA LEU A 77 -9.31 -5.10 0.69
C LEU A 77 -10.37 -4.14 1.25
N ILE A 78 -11.31 -3.64 0.44
CA ILE A 78 -12.53 -2.97 0.94
C ILE A 78 -13.46 -3.99 1.60
N GLN A 79 -13.44 -5.26 1.18
CA GLN A 79 -14.19 -6.36 1.79
C GLN A 79 -13.69 -6.83 3.16
N THR A 80 -13.07 -5.97 3.98
CA THR A 80 -12.78 -6.32 5.38
C THR A 80 -14.06 -6.46 6.22
N ALA A 81 -14.70 -7.62 6.12
CA ALA A 81 -15.59 -8.21 7.11
C ALA A 81 -14.77 -8.89 8.21
#